data_AF-A0A2N5XEY0-F1
#
_entry.id   AF-A0A2N5XEY0-F1
#
_cell.length_a   1.000
_cell.length_b   1.000
_cell.length_c   1.000
_cell.angle_alpha   90.00
_cell.angle_beta   90.00
_cell.angle_gamma   90.00
#
_symmetry.space_group_name_H-M   'P 1'
#
loop_
_entity.id
_entity.type
_entity.pdbx_description
1 polymer ?
#
loop_
_entity_poly.entity_id
_entity_poly.type
_entity_poly.pdbx_seq_one_letter_code
_entity_poly.pdbx_strand_id
1 'polypeptide(L)'
;AAGAGAGSARAADGTASTASLPTAMQAPSAMAMRTFSRIDGTPVYYWRSDRGSTALRDWQCTEAFYDRLVLWIRDLRELSADGGFGSIDFLVSAGFYVNRSGQHGEGTAMDLDMVHWAGGRRSSPLDGHHAAADLTLRRRYLAVDAVTRRRFRYVLDGWYNADHHDHIHADFAGLPTLCEKGSSSDTRFVQAMCNNFMGAGLAVDGVWGSNTQTWFNRAKTRLSIEGDPHTDLTAWRNMLARISRHGFSDTAI
;
A
#
# COMPACT_ATOMS: atom_id res chain seq x y z
N ALA A 1 69.44 -6.03 -29.01
CA ALA A 1 68.74 -5.07 -28.14
C ALA A 1 67.71 -4.33 -28.97
N ALA A 2 66.44 -4.43 -28.57
CA ALA A 2 65.22 -3.75 -29.04
C ALA A 2 65.02 -3.55 -30.56
N GLY A 3 64.16 -4.40 -31.14
CA GLY A 3 63.54 -4.20 -32.45
C GLY A 3 62.06 -3.85 -32.34
N ALA A 4 61.65 -2.91 -33.20
CA ALA A 4 60.37 -2.73 -33.90
C ALA A 4 59.01 -2.89 -33.19
N GLY A 5 58.08 -1.97 -33.49
CA GLY A 5 56.64 -2.24 -33.35
C GLY A 5 55.74 -1.02 -33.52
N ALA A 6 55.44 -0.66 -34.77
CA ALA A 6 54.33 0.22 -35.13
C ALA A 6 52.96 -0.41 -34.78
N GLY A 7 51.93 0.40 -34.54
CA GLY A 7 50.56 -0.11 -34.44
C GLY A 7 49.54 0.85 -33.86
N SER A 8 49.31 1.98 -34.51
CA SER A 8 48.09 2.77 -34.33
C SER A 8 46.93 2.11 -35.07
N ALA A 9 45.78 2.06 -34.39
CA ALA A 9 44.42 1.83 -34.89
C ALA A 9 44.05 0.44 -35.44
N ARG A 10 43.20 -0.27 -34.68
CA ARG A 10 42.05 -0.99 -35.23
C ARG A 10 40.85 -0.82 -34.30
N ALA A 11 39.77 -0.31 -34.87
CA ALA A 11 38.43 -0.36 -34.30
C ALA A 11 38.03 -1.83 -34.09
N ALA A 12 37.43 -2.11 -32.94
CA ALA A 12 36.58 -3.26 -32.75
C ALA A 12 35.19 -2.73 -32.40
N ASP A 13 34.39 -2.66 -33.46
CA ASP A 13 32.95 -2.63 -33.45
C ASP A 13 32.43 -3.65 -32.43
N GLY A 14 31.54 -3.19 -31.57
CA GLY A 14 30.96 -3.97 -30.49
C GLY A 14 29.71 -3.26 -30.01
N THR A 15 28.81 -2.97 -30.95
CA THR A 15 27.42 -2.61 -30.65
C THR A 15 26.80 -3.77 -29.87
N ALA A 16 26.92 -3.72 -28.55
CA ALA A 16 26.05 -4.47 -27.67
C ALA A 16 24.64 -3.95 -27.95
N SER A 17 23.90 -4.71 -28.77
CA SER A 17 22.47 -4.59 -28.92
C SER A 17 21.87 -4.69 -27.53
N THR A 18 21.61 -3.53 -26.92
CA THR A 18 20.77 -3.42 -25.73
C THR A 18 19.36 -3.70 -26.21
N ALA A 19 19.00 -4.98 -26.30
CA ALA A 19 17.62 -5.37 -26.51
C ALA A 19 16.79 -4.68 -25.43
N SER A 20 15.95 -3.74 -25.86
CA SER A 20 15.07 -2.98 -24.98
C SER A 20 14.24 -3.95 -24.15
N LEU A 21 14.07 -3.66 -22.86
CA LEU A 21 13.18 -4.44 -22.00
C LEU A 21 11.77 -4.54 -22.64
N PRO A 22 11.04 -5.65 -22.46
CA PRO A 22 9.67 -5.79 -22.96
C PRO A 22 8.81 -4.58 -22.56
N THR A 23 7.88 -4.13 -23.42
CA THR A 23 7.05 -2.94 -23.19
C THR A 23 6.29 -2.96 -21.86
N ALA A 24 5.93 -4.14 -21.36
CA ALA A 24 5.30 -4.33 -20.05
C ALA A 24 6.22 -4.07 -18.84
N MET A 25 7.52 -3.88 -19.07
CA MET A 25 8.57 -3.73 -18.06
C MET A 25 9.35 -2.41 -18.18
N GLN A 26 9.00 -1.56 -19.15
CA GLN A 26 9.61 -0.24 -19.29
C GLN A 26 8.91 0.77 -18.34
N ALA A 27 9.69 1.66 -17.72
CA ALA A 27 9.15 2.76 -16.93
C ALA A 27 8.41 3.74 -17.86
N PRO A 28 7.17 4.15 -17.56
CA PRO A 28 6.40 4.99 -18.46
C PRO A 28 6.96 6.42 -18.56
N SER A 29 7.15 6.93 -19.76
CA SER A 29 7.32 8.37 -20.05
C SER A 29 5.98 9.09 -19.87
N ALA A 30 5.97 10.25 -19.18
CA ALA A 30 4.82 11.14 -18.89
C ALA A 30 3.46 10.62 -19.42
N MET A 31 2.86 9.68 -18.69
CA MET A 31 1.66 8.98 -19.14
C MET A 31 0.47 9.91 -19.20
N ALA A 32 -0.41 9.70 -20.18
CA ALA A 32 -1.71 10.36 -20.23
C ALA A 32 -2.43 10.19 -18.89
N MET A 33 -2.74 11.31 -18.25
CA MET A 33 -3.45 11.35 -16.98
C MET A 33 -4.94 11.14 -17.23
N ARG A 34 -5.53 10.22 -16.48
CA ARG A 34 -6.96 9.99 -16.42
C ARG A 34 -7.59 10.93 -15.40
N THR A 35 -8.70 11.57 -15.76
CA THR A 35 -9.58 12.26 -14.80
C THR A 35 -10.66 11.32 -14.27
N PHE A 36 -10.93 11.34 -12.97
CA PHE A 36 -11.99 10.56 -12.34
C PHE A 36 -12.55 11.27 -11.09
N SER A 37 -13.77 10.95 -10.70
CA SER A 37 -14.38 11.37 -9.42
C SER A 37 -14.87 10.18 -8.58
N ARG A 38 -14.74 8.97 -9.13
CA ARG A 38 -15.20 7.71 -8.58
C ARG A 38 -14.20 6.60 -8.88
N ILE A 39 -14.08 5.62 -8.00
CA ILE A 39 -13.30 4.40 -8.22
C ILE A 39 -14.27 3.22 -8.25
N ASP A 40 -14.41 2.58 -9.41
CA ASP A 40 -15.34 1.46 -9.62
C ASP A 40 -16.78 1.77 -9.12
N GLY A 41 -17.24 3.00 -9.38
CA GLY A 41 -18.54 3.52 -8.93
C GLY A 41 -18.57 4.18 -7.55
N THR A 42 -17.61 3.88 -6.66
CA THR A 42 -17.54 4.49 -5.32
C THR A 42 -17.12 5.97 -5.41
N PRO A 43 -17.92 6.92 -4.89
CA PRO A 43 -17.54 8.33 -4.76
C PRO A 43 -16.23 8.53 -3.99
N VAL A 44 -15.43 9.50 -4.42
CA VAL A 44 -14.23 9.94 -3.67
C VAL A 44 -14.34 11.44 -3.38
N TYR A 45 -14.43 11.78 -2.10
CA TYR A 45 -14.56 13.16 -1.62
C TYR A 45 -13.25 13.70 -1.04
N TYR A 46 -13.21 15.02 -0.86
CA TYR A 46 -12.10 15.73 -0.22
C TYR A 46 -12.61 16.48 1.00
N TRP A 47 -12.09 16.13 2.19
CA TRP A 47 -12.55 16.72 3.47
C TRP A 47 -11.50 17.56 4.19
N ARG A 48 -10.31 17.74 3.61
CA ARG A 48 -9.24 18.49 4.29
C ARG A 48 -9.55 19.98 4.46
N SER A 49 -10.36 20.56 3.57
CA SER A 49 -10.83 21.95 3.67
C SER A 49 -12.29 22.10 4.08
N ASP A 50 -13.12 21.07 3.86
CA ASP A 50 -14.57 21.11 4.09
C ASP A 50 -15.06 19.72 4.52
N ARG A 51 -15.07 19.49 5.83
CA ARG A 51 -15.34 18.17 6.39
C ARG A 51 -16.83 17.82 6.27
N GLY A 52 -17.11 16.65 5.69
CA GLY A 52 -18.48 16.19 5.45
C GLY A 52 -19.02 16.56 4.07
N SER A 53 -18.25 17.29 3.26
CA SER A 53 -18.63 17.64 1.89
C SER A 53 -18.84 16.39 1.04
N THR A 54 -19.95 16.35 0.30
CA THR A 54 -20.25 15.31 -0.70
C THR A 54 -20.15 15.83 -2.13
N ALA A 55 -19.55 17.02 -2.30
CA ALA A 55 -19.22 17.54 -3.60
C ALA A 55 -18.14 16.67 -4.26
N LEU A 56 -18.46 16.11 -5.42
CA LEU A 56 -17.48 15.42 -6.24
C LEU A 56 -16.48 16.42 -6.79
N ARG A 57 -15.22 15.98 -6.91
CA ARG A 57 -14.17 16.71 -7.59
C ARG A 57 -13.47 15.83 -8.60
N ASP A 58 -12.82 16.47 -9.55
CA ASP A 58 -11.93 15.81 -10.50
C ASP A 58 -10.59 15.52 -9.82
N TRP A 59 -10.25 14.24 -9.80
CA TRP A 59 -8.97 13.68 -9.44
C TRP A 59 -8.22 13.25 -10.69
N GLN A 60 -6.90 13.16 -10.60
CA GLN A 60 -6.08 12.67 -11.70
C GLN A 60 -5.09 11.61 -11.22
N CYS A 61 -4.86 10.60 -12.05
CA CYS A 61 -3.80 9.60 -11.89
C CYS A 61 -3.50 8.97 -13.26
N THR A 62 -2.49 8.11 -13.34
CA THR A 62 -2.27 7.31 -14.56
C THR A 62 -3.33 6.22 -14.70
N GLU A 63 -3.62 5.77 -15.93
CA GLU A 63 -4.57 4.65 -16.16
C GLU A 63 -4.17 3.39 -15.39
N ALA A 64 -2.88 3.04 -15.37
CA ALA A 64 -2.40 1.87 -14.64
C ALA A 64 -2.63 1.98 -13.12
N PHE A 65 -2.51 3.19 -12.56
CA PHE A 65 -2.83 3.43 -11.15
C PHE A 65 -4.34 3.31 -10.90
N TYR A 66 -5.16 3.88 -11.78
CA TYR A 66 -6.62 3.75 -11.69
C TYR A 66 -7.08 2.29 -11.74
N ASP A 67 -6.54 1.48 -12.66
CA ASP A 67 -6.84 0.05 -12.73
C ASP A 67 -6.48 -0.68 -11.43
N ARG A 68 -5.38 -0.29 -10.77
CA ARG A 68 -5.01 -0.84 -9.46
C ARG A 68 -5.96 -0.39 -8.36
N LEU A 69 -6.42 0.87 -8.37
CA LEU A 69 -7.44 1.39 -7.45
C LEU A 69 -8.75 0.60 -7.60
N VAL A 70 -9.16 0.25 -8.82
CA VAL A 70 -10.34 -0.59 -9.07
C VAL A 70 -10.19 -1.98 -8.44
N LEU A 71 -9.03 -2.62 -8.59
CA LEU A 71 -8.76 -3.91 -7.95
C LEU A 71 -8.71 -3.80 -6.42
N TRP A 72 -8.16 -2.71 -5.89
CA TRP A 72 -8.09 -2.43 -4.46
C TRP A 72 -9.48 -2.24 -3.84
N ILE A 73 -10.35 -1.42 -4.44
CA ILE A 73 -11.69 -1.19 -3.88
C ILE A 73 -12.56 -2.45 -3.94
N ARG A 74 -12.33 -3.32 -4.95
CA ARG A 74 -13.00 -4.63 -5.02
C ARG A 74 -12.53 -5.57 -3.91
N ASP A 75 -11.23 -5.68 -3.67
CA ASP A 75 -10.68 -6.42 -2.52
C ASP A 75 -11.27 -5.88 -1.20
N LEU A 76 -11.36 -4.56 -1.06
CA LEU A 76 -11.88 -3.92 0.15
C LEU A 76 -13.35 -4.26 0.38
N ARG A 77 -14.18 -4.20 -0.67
CA ARG A 77 -15.60 -4.60 -0.59
C ARG A 77 -15.73 -6.07 -0.21
N GLU A 78 -15.00 -6.95 -0.88
CA GLU A 78 -15.05 -8.40 -0.61
C GLU A 78 -14.68 -8.70 0.85
N LEU A 79 -13.50 -8.24 1.30
CA LEU A 79 -12.98 -8.58 2.62
C LEU A 79 -13.74 -7.90 3.76
N SER A 80 -14.27 -6.69 3.54
CA SER A 80 -15.09 -6.02 4.56
C SER A 80 -16.52 -6.58 4.62
N ALA A 81 -17.06 -7.10 3.51
CA ALA A 81 -18.34 -7.81 3.51
C ALA A 81 -18.30 -9.09 4.36
N ASP A 82 -17.19 -9.83 4.36
CA ASP A 82 -16.97 -10.98 5.25
C ASP A 82 -17.10 -10.59 6.74
N GLY A 83 -16.70 -9.37 7.11
CA GLY A 83 -16.88 -8.79 8.45
C GLY A 83 -18.23 -8.09 8.65
N GLY A 84 -19.16 -8.23 7.71
CA GLY A 84 -20.51 -7.69 7.76
C GLY A 84 -20.61 -6.19 7.48
N PHE A 85 -19.61 -5.53 6.88
CA PHE A 85 -19.60 -4.07 6.69
C PHE A 85 -20.61 -3.55 5.65
N GLY A 86 -21.16 -4.42 4.81
CA GLY A 86 -22.06 -4.02 3.74
C GLY A 86 -21.34 -3.26 2.63
N SER A 87 -22.06 -2.42 1.89
CA SER A 87 -21.49 -1.63 0.80
C SER A 87 -20.61 -0.49 1.32
N ILE A 88 -19.59 -0.13 0.55
CA ILE A 88 -18.84 1.12 0.75
C ILE A 88 -19.67 2.25 0.14
N ASP A 89 -20.02 3.26 0.93
CA ASP A 89 -20.79 4.41 0.48
C ASP A 89 -19.88 5.41 -0.26
N PHE A 90 -18.71 5.69 0.30
CA PHE A 90 -17.73 6.61 -0.27
C PHE A 90 -16.34 6.44 0.36
N LEU A 91 -15.36 7.06 -0.30
CA LEU A 91 -14.00 7.26 0.19
C LEU A 91 -13.76 8.75 0.42
N VAL A 92 -12.80 9.06 1.29
CA VAL A 92 -12.22 10.39 1.42
C VAL A 92 -10.72 10.27 1.15
N SER A 93 -10.18 11.18 0.35
CA SER A 93 -8.77 11.20 -0.01
C SER A 93 -8.19 12.61 0.14
N ALA A 94 -6.94 12.71 0.59
CA ALA A 94 -6.19 13.96 0.63
C ALA A 94 -5.60 14.31 -0.74
N GLY A 95 -5.41 13.33 -1.62
CA GLY A 95 -4.86 13.56 -2.94
C GLY A 95 -4.53 12.30 -3.72
N PHE A 96 -4.44 12.50 -5.04
CA PHE A 96 -3.86 11.58 -6.01
C PHE A 96 -2.73 12.32 -6.73
N TYR A 97 -2.90 12.74 -7.98
CA TYR A 97 -1.93 13.61 -8.64
C TYR A 97 -1.81 14.99 -8.01
N VAL A 98 -0.57 15.44 -7.83
CA VAL A 98 -0.20 16.82 -7.53
C VAL A 98 1.07 17.13 -8.32
N ASN A 99 1.13 18.30 -8.96
CA ASN A 99 2.30 18.72 -9.75
C ASN A 99 3.53 19.01 -8.86
N ARG A 100 4.18 17.94 -8.38
CA ARG A 100 5.39 17.93 -7.54
C ARG A 100 6.27 16.75 -7.94
N SER A 101 7.47 16.62 -7.39
CA SER A 101 8.30 15.42 -7.60
C SER A 101 7.75 14.19 -6.85
N GLY A 102 8.10 12.99 -7.30
CA GLY A 102 7.75 11.71 -6.66
C GLY A 102 6.42 11.13 -7.13
N GLN A 103 5.94 10.08 -6.47
CA GLN A 103 4.82 9.25 -6.95
C GLN A 103 3.50 10.01 -7.15
N HIS A 104 3.23 11.06 -6.35
CA HIS A 104 2.08 11.95 -6.63
C HIS A 104 2.26 12.74 -7.94
N GLY A 105 3.47 13.21 -8.23
CA GLY A 105 3.81 13.86 -9.50
C GLY A 105 3.75 12.94 -10.70
N GLU A 106 4.02 11.67 -10.47
CA GLU A 106 3.94 10.62 -11.48
C GLU A 106 2.51 10.10 -11.67
N GLY A 107 1.55 10.53 -10.83
CA GLY A 107 0.17 10.06 -10.90
C GLY A 107 0.01 8.60 -10.46
N THR A 108 0.89 8.12 -9.59
CA THR A 108 0.99 6.72 -9.12
C THR A 108 0.90 6.61 -7.60
N ALA A 109 0.23 7.57 -6.95
CA ALA A 109 0.00 7.58 -5.50
C ALA A 109 -1.42 8.01 -5.12
N MET A 110 -1.84 7.61 -3.93
CA MET A 110 -3.06 8.03 -3.25
C MET A 110 -2.76 8.27 -1.77
N ASP A 111 -3.34 9.33 -1.22
CA ASP A 111 -3.47 9.52 0.23
C ASP A 111 -4.94 9.27 0.63
N LEU A 112 -5.19 8.21 1.40
CA LEU A 112 -6.51 7.80 1.87
C LEU A 112 -6.79 8.36 3.26
N ASP A 113 -7.86 9.14 3.41
CA ASP A 113 -8.28 9.77 4.67
C ASP A 113 -9.39 9.00 5.39
N MET A 114 -10.25 8.32 4.63
CA MET A 114 -11.37 7.57 5.17
C MET A 114 -11.94 6.55 4.17
N VAL A 115 -12.41 5.44 4.72
CA VAL A 115 -13.40 4.56 4.09
C VAL A 115 -14.69 4.65 4.91
N HIS A 116 -15.81 4.92 4.24
CA HIS A 116 -17.14 4.93 4.86
C HIS A 116 -18.01 3.83 4.25
N TRP A 117 -18.63 3.04 5.11
CA TRP A 117 -19.55 1.97 4.74
C TRP A 117 -20.98 2.30 5.15
N ALA A 118 -21.93 1.64 4.50
CA ALA A 118 -23.33 1.68 4.83
C ALA A 118 -23.57 1.38 6.32
N GLY A 119 -24.55 2.08 6.90
CA GLY A 119 -24.84 2.02 8.33
C GLY A 119 -23.86 2.81 9.20
N GLY A 120 -23.04 3.69 8.63
CA GLY A 120 -22.21 4.66 9.37
C GLY A 120 -20.88 4.12 9.90
N ARG A 121 -20.51 2.89 9.53
CA ARG A 121 -19.20 2.33 9.90
C ARG A 121 -18.11 2.99 9.09
N ARG A 122 -16.99 3.30 9.73
CA ARG A 122 -15.86 3.97 9.08
C ARG A 122 -14.50 3.53 9.62
N SER A 123 -13.49 3.68 8.79
CA SER A 123 -12.07 3.65 9.16
C SER A 123 -11.48 4.97 8.69
N SER A 124 -10.89 5.75 9.60
CA SER A 124 -10.42 7.09 9.27
C SER A 124 -9.05 7.37 9.90
N PRO A 125 -7.99 7.32 9.07
CA PRO A 125 -6.73 7.96 9.38
C PRO A 125 -6.89 9.42 9.85
N LEU A 126 -7.78 10.19 9.22
CA LEU A 126 -8.03 11.59 9.56
C LEU A 126 -8.52 11.80 11.01
N ASP A 127 -9.23 10.80 11.56
CA ASP A 127 -9.67 10.78 12.96
C ASP A 127 -8.68 10.06 13.90
N GLY A 128 -7.47 9.73 13.43
CA GLY A 128 -6.45 9.07 14.23
C GLY A 128 -6.82 7.64 14.65
N HIS A 129 -7.61 6.91 13.85
CA HIS A 129 -8.08 5.58 14.24
C HIS A 129 -6.97 4.56 14.53
N HIS A 130 -5.75 4.75 14.00
CA HIS A 130 -4.58 3.93 14.32
C HIS A 130 -4.14 4.08 15.78
N ALA A 131 -4.35 5.25 16.39
CA ALA A 131 -3.98 5.56 17.77
C ALA A 131 -5.17 5.56 18.74
N ALA A 132 -6.36 5.14 18.29
CA ALA A 132 -7.55 5.12 19.14
C ALA A 132 -7.37 4.20 20.36
N ALA A 133 -7.89 4.63 21.51
CA ALA A 133 -7.94 3.78 22.71
C ALA A 133 -8.74 2.50 22.44
N ASP A 134 -9.80 2.61 21.63
CA ASP A 134 -10.63 1.51 21.18
C ASP A 134 -9.84 0.56 20.25
N LEU A 135 -9.67 -0.68 20.71
CA LEU A 135 -8.98 -1.73 19.97
C LEU A 135 -9.71 -2.12 18.68
N THR A 136 -11.04 -2.10 18.68
CA THR A 136 -11.87 -2.41 17.51
C THR A 136 -11.59 -1.42 16.37
N LEU A 137 -11.44 -0.13 16.68
CA LEU A 137 -11.09 0.89 15.69
C LEU A 137 -9.68 0.68 15.13
N ARG A 138 -8.70 0.36 15.99
CA ARG A 138 -7.32 0.09 15.55
C ARG A 138 -7.22 -1.15 14.67
N ARG A 139 -7.94 -2.22 14.99
CA ARG A 139 -8.00 -3.44 14.18
C ARG A 139 -8.65 -3.18 12.82
N ARG A 140 -9.73 -2.41 12.77
CA ARG A 140 -10.36 -1.99 11.51
C ARG A 140 -9.44 -1.11 10.67
N TYR A 141 -8.68 -0.20 11.30
CA TYR A 141 -7.66 0.58 10.62
C TYR A 141 -6.63 -0.33 9.94
N LEU A 142 -6.08 -1.28 10.69
CA LEU A 142 -5.10 -2.24 10.17
C LEU A 142 -5.69 -3.18 9.10
N ALA A 143 -7.00 -3.43 9.12
CA ALA A 143 -7.67 -4.15 8.03
C ALA A 143 -7.62 -3.36 6.73
N VAL A 144 -7.95 -2.06 6.76
CA VAL A 144 -7.88 -1.19 5.57
C VAL A 144 -6.45 -1.06 5.05
N ASP A 145 -5.49 -0.89 5.95
CA ASP A 145 -4.06 -0.89 5.63
C ASP A 145 -3.64 -2.21 4.96
N ALA A 146 -4.00 -3.36 5.55
CA ALA A 146 -3.69 -4.66 5.00
C ALA A 146 -4.27 -4.87 3.59
N VAL A 147 -5.52 -4.43 3.34
CA VAL A 147 -6.11 -4.46 2.00
C VAL A 147 -5.32 -3.57 1.03
N THR A 148 -4.87 -2.41 1.48
CA THR A 148 -4.07 -1.47 0.68
C THR A 148 -2.73 -2.10 0.27
N ARG A 149 -2.03 -2.75 1.21
CA ARG A 149 -0.76 -3.47 0.96
C ARG A 149 -0.87 -4.65 -0.01
N ARG A 150 -2.09 -5.17 -0.29
CA ARG A 150 -2.27 -6.22 -1.31
C ARG A 150 -1.99 -5.69 -2.73
N ARG A 151 -2.13 -4.38 -2.93
CA ARG A 151 -2.19 -3.74 -4.24
C ARG A 151 -1.13 -2.67 -4.44
N PHE A 152 -0.61 -2.06 -3.39
CA PHE A 152 0.39 -0.98 -3.44
C PHE A 152 1.66 -1.39 -2.69
N ARG A 153 2.83 -0.93 -3.16
CA ARG A 153 4.12 -1.34 -2.59
C ARG A 153 4.37 -0.61 -1.29
N TYR A 154 4.58 0.69 -1.35
CA TYR A 154 4.72 1.48 -0.14
C TYR A 154 3.35 1.89 0.32
N VAL A 155 3.05 1.47 1.54
CA VAL A 155 1.85 1.89 2.27
C VAL A 155 2.32 2.52 3.57
N LEU A 156 2.17 3.83 3.71
CA LEU A 156 2.68 4.57 4.86
C LEU A 156 1.49 4.91 5.74
N ASP A 157 1.36 4.17 6.84
CA ASP A 157 0.27 4.28 7.79
C ASP A 157 0.59 5.26 8.95
N GLY A 158 -0.35 5.47 9.86
CA GLY A 158 -0.20 6.41 10.97
C GLY A 158 0.93 6.09 11.95
N TRP A 159 1.48 4.88 11.92
CA TRP A 159 2.70 4.56 12.68
C TRP A 159 3.99 4.89 11.94
N TYR A 160 3.95 5.23 10.64
CA TYR A 160 5.14 5.47 9.83
C TYR A 160 5.94 6.67 10.32
N ASN A 161 5.33 7.85 10.33
CA ASN A 161 5.89 9.10 10.87
C ASN A 161 4.78 10.15 11.06
N ALA A 162 5.15 11.35 11.52
CA ALA A 162 4.20 12.44 11.78
C ALA A 162 3.44 12.90 10.51
N ASP A 163 4.08 12.88 9.34
CA ASP A 163 3.46 13.31 8.09
C ASP A 163 2.32 12.40 7.65
N HIS A 164 2.38 11.12 8.00
CA HIS A 164 1.37 10.11 7.62
C HIS A 164 0.41 9.78 8.78
N HIS A 165 0.47 10.52 9.88
CA HIS A 165 -0.38 10.25 11.04
C HIS A 165 -1.88 10.34 10.71
N ASP A 166 -2.26 11.13 9.71
CA ASP A 166 -3.64 11.45 9.38
C ASP A 166 -4.15 10.89 8.03
N HIS A 167 -3.35 10.10 7.32
CA HIS A 167 -3.72 9.41 6.08
C HIS A 167 -2.96 8.10 5.90
N ILE A 168 -3.46 7.21 5.05
CA ILE A 168 -2.67 6.09 4.52
C ILE A 168 -2.20 6.49 3.14
N HIS A 169 -0.89 6.72 3.00
CA HIS A 169 -0.27 6.87 1.67
C HIS A 169 -0.12 5.50 1.01
N ALA A 170 -0.33 5.42 -0.29
CA ALA A 170 -0.18 4.19 -1.07
C ALA A 170 0.32 4.47 -2.50
N ASP A 171 1.41 3.81 -2.92
CA ASP A 171 2.03 4.06 -4.23
C ASP A 171 2.56 2.80 -4.96
N PHE A 172 3.15 3.02 -6.14
CA PHE A 172 3.79 1.99 -6.97
C PHE A 172 5.31 1.87 -6.78
N ALA A 173 5.96 2.80 -6.06
CA ALA A 173 7.40 2.80 -5.97
C ALA A 173 7.88 1.50 -5.32
N GLY A 174 8.78 0.78 -5.99
CA GLY A 174 9.36 -0.47 -5.47
C GLY A 174 8.51 -1.73 -5.59
N LEU A 175 7.43 -1.74 -6.40
CA LEU A 175 6.70 -2.98 -6.72
C LEU A 175 7.68 -4.13 -7.09
N PRO A 176 7.40 -5.40 -6.73
CA PRO A 176 6.11 -5.97 -6.32
C PRO A 176 5.78 -5.81 -4.82
N THR A 177 4.52 -6.05 -4.45
CA THR A 177 4.04 -5.99 -3.05
C THR A 177 4.52 -7.22 -2.26
N LEU A 178 5.73 -7.20 -1.70
CA LEU A 178 6.26 -8.25 -0.80
C LEU A 178 6.42 -7.69 0.63
N CYS A 179 6.50 -8.58 1.62
CA CYS A 179 6.87 -8.17 2.98
C CYS A 179 8.40 -8.06 3.08
N GLU A 180 8.95 -6.86 2.94
CA GLU A 180 10.41 -6.67 2.98
C GLU A 180 10.90 -6.28 4.38
N LYS A 181 11.82 -7.07 4.94
CA LYS A 181 12.37 -6.81 6.28
C LYS A 181 13.15 -5.50 6.39
N GLY A 182 13.70 -5.02 5.26
CA GLY A 182 14.39 -3.73 5.19
C GLY A 182 13.46 -2.52 5.02
N SER A 183 12.16 -2.75 4.75
CA SER A 183 11.18 -1.69 4.61
C SER A 183 10.65 -1.28 5.98
N SER A 184 10.88 -0.02 6.36
CA SER A 184 10.33 0.54 7.61
C SER A 184 8.79 0.51 7.60
N SER A 185 8.17 0.74 6.43
CA SER A 185 6.72 0.66 6.26
C SER A 185 6.18 -0.75 6.55
N ASP A 186 6.75 -1.79 5.95
CA ASP A 186 6.29 -3.17 6.15
C ASP A 186 6.53 -3.63 7.58
N THR A 187 7.67 -3.24 8.14
CA THR A 187 8.04 -3.57 9.52
C THR A 187 7.08 -2.96 10.53
N ARG A 188 6.76 -1.66 10.38
CA ARG A 188 5.82 -0.96 11.28
C ARG A 188 4.42 -1.56 11.22
N PHE A 189 3.94 -1.89 10.03
CA PHE A 189 2.67 -2.61 9.89
C PHE A 189 2.70 -3.97 10.60
N VAL A 190 3.75 -4.77 10.42
CA VAL A 190 3.86 -6.07 11.10
C VAL A 190 3.90 -5.90 12.62
N GLN A 191 4.67 -4.95 13.13
CA GLN A 191 4.75 -4.64 14.57
C GLN A 191 3.38 -4.21 15.12
N ALA A 192 2.71 -3.26 14.44
CA ALA A 192 1.38 -2.79 14.83
C ALA A 192 0.34 -3.91 14.75
N MET A 193 0.34 -4.71 13.69
CA MET A 193 -0.54 -5.88 13.54
C MET A 193 -0.33 -6.87 14.69
N CYS A 194 0.91 -7.23 15.00
CA CYS A 194 1.19 -8.17 16.10
C CYS A 194 0.73 -7.62 17.46
N ASN A 195 0.87 -6.32 17.69
CA ASN A 195 0.40 -5.69 18.91
C ASN A 195 -1.13 -5.70 19.03
N ASN A 196 -1.84 -5.32 17.97
CA ASN A 196 -3.29 -5.14 18.00
C ASN A 196 -4.07 -6.47 17.91
N PHE A 197 -3.51 -7.48 17.25
CA PHE A 197 -4.19 -8.76 17.07
C PHE A 197 -3.74 -9.85 18.06
N MET A 198 -2.51 -9.76 18.58
CA MET A 198 -1.93 -10.82 19.42
C MET A 198 -1.35 -10.34 20.75
N GLY A 199 -1.38 -9.02 21.05
CA GLY A 199 -0.86 -8.48 22.30
C GLY A 199 0.67 -8.58 22.42
N ALA A 200 1.39 -8.46 21.30
CA ALA A 200 2.82 -8.77 21.23
C ALA A 200 3.76 -7.87 22.07
N GLY A 201 3.34 -6.65 22.41
CA GLY A 201 4.13 -5.69 23.19
C GLY A 201 5.40 -5.19 22.48
N LEU A 202 5.42 -5.20 21.15
CA LEU A 202 6.54 -4.70 20.34
C LEU A 202 6.58 -3.17 20.32
N ALA A 203 7.78 -2.60 20.29
CA ALA A 203 7.95 -1.24 19.82
C ALA A 203 7.56 -1.17 18.33
N VAL A 204 6.87 -0.10 17.92
CA VAL A 204 6.55 0.17 16.51
C VAL A 204 7.57 1.18 15.97
N ASP A 205 8.78 0.71 15.71
CA ASP A 205 9.97 1.50 15.37
C ASP A 205 10.44 1.29 13.92
N GLY A 206 9.86 0.31 13.22
CA GLY A 206 10.25 -0.02 11.84
C GLY A 206 11.58 -0.73 11.72
N VAL A 207 12.11 -1.30 12.81
CA VAL A 207 13.31 -2.13 12.82
C VAL A 207 12.95 -3.61 12.91
N TRP A 208 13.30 -4.39 11.88
CA TRP A 208 13.00 -5.83 11.85
C TRP A 208 14.00 -6.62 12.71
N GLY A 209 13.76 -6.66 14.02
CA GLY A 209 14.55 -7.44 14.98
C GLY A 209 14.07 -8.88 15.18
N SER A 210 14.76 -9.61 16.06
CA SER A 210 14.40 -10.99 16.43
C SER A 210 12.99 -11.09 17.01
N ASN A 211 12.57 -10.14 17.85
CA ASN A 211 11.22 -10.10 18.42
C ASN A 211 10.14 -9.92 17.34
N THR A 212 10.37 -9.02 16.37
CA THR A 212 9.49 -8.84 15.21
C THR A 212 9.42 -10.14 14.40
N GLN A 213 10.55 -10.79 14.13
CA GLN A 213 10.58 -12.06 13.42
C GLN A 213 9.82 -13.18 14.15
N THR A 214 9.97 -13.30 15.47
CA THR A 214 9.26 -14.29 16.28
C THR A 214 7.75 -14.12 16.19
N TRP A 215 7.26 -12.88 16.36
CA TRP A 215 5.82 -12.61 16.29
C TRP A 215 5.27 -12.69 14.87
N PHE A 216 6.04 -12.29 13.86
CA PHE A 216 5.69 -12.51 12.46
C PHE A 216 5.49 -14.00 12.17
N ASN A 217 6.42 -14.86 12.62
CA ASN A 217 6.30 -16.32 12.44
C ASN A 217 5.08 -16.88 13.18
N ARG A 218 4.78 -16.39 14.39
CA ARG A 218 3.55 -16.76 15.12
C ARG A 218 2.29 -16.36 14.36
N ALA A 219 2.23 -15.12 13.84
CA ALA A 219 1.12 -14.66 13.03
C ALA A 219 0.95 -15.55 11.78
N LYS A 220 2.05 -15.82 11.06
CA LYS A 220 2.06 -16.71 9.89
C LYS A 220 1.47 -18.10 10.21
N THR A 221 1.87 -18.70 11.33
CA THR A 221 1.35 -19.99 11.80
C THR A 221 -0.13 -19.93 12.18
N ARG A 222 -0.55 -18.94 12.98
CA ARG A 222 -1.95 -18.81 13.43
C ARG A 222 -2.89 -18.50 12.28
N LEU A 223 -2.41 -17.72 11.32
CA LEU A 223 -3.11 -17.44 10.08
C LEU A 223 -2.97 -18.57 9.06
N SER A 224 -2.33 -19.70 9.38
CA SER A 224 -2.12 -20.86 8.47
C SER A 224 -1.63 -20.46 7.07
N ILE A 225 -0.59 -19.63 7.00
CA ILE A 225 0.00 -19.13 5.75
C ILE A 225 1.06 -20.11 5.23
N GLU A 226 0.79 -20.67 4.07
CA GLU A 226 1.73 -21.45 3.28
C GLU A 226 2.65 -20.52 2.45
N GLY A 227 3.86 -20.99 2.13
CA GLY A 227 4.88 -20.19 1.44
C GLY A 227 5.61 -19.21 2.36
N ASP A 228 6.54 -18.41 1.84
CA ASP A 228 7.25 -17.37 2.58
C ASP A 228 6.83 -15.97 2.10
N PRO A 229 6.09 -15.18 2.90
CA PRO A 229 5.68 -13.83 2.49
C PRO A 229 6.83 -12.85 2.16
N HIS A 230 8.07 -13.18 2.52
CA HIS A 230 9.25 -12.40 2.14
C HIS A 230 9.68 -12.61 0.69
N THR A 231 9.33 -13.74 0.08
CA THR A 231 9.76 -14.11 -1.29
C THR A 231 8.61 -14.56 -2.19
N ASP A 232 7.42 -14.77 -1.63
CA ASP A 232 6.22 -15.24 -2.32
C ASP A 232 5.09 -14.23 -2.18
N LEU A 233 4.76 -13.59 -3.30
CA LEU A 233 3.69 -12.60 -3.42
C LEU A 233 2.32 -13.18 -3.04
N THR A 234 2.06 -14.44 -3.38
CA THR A 234 0.80 -15.11 -3.07
C THR A 234 0.70 -15.35 -1.57
N ALA A 235 1.76 -15.83 -0.93
CA ALA A 235 1.83 -16.00 0.52
C ALA A 235 1.56 -14.68 1.25
N TRP A 236 2.17 -13.58 0.81
CA TRP A 236 1.95 -12.26 1.42
C TRP A 236 0.53 -11.74 1.23
N ARG A 237 -0.02 -11.80 0.02
CA ARG A 237 -1.40 -11.39 -0.24
C ARG A 237 -2.41 -12.21 0.54
N ASN A 238 -2.18 -13.51 0.71
CA ASN A 238 -3.00 -14.38 1.54
C ASN A 238 -2.92 -13.99 3.02
N MET A 239 -1.72 -13.68 3.52
CA MET A 239 -1.54 -13.17 4.89
C MET A 239 -2.31 -11.88 5.12
N LEU A 240 -2.17 -10.91 4.23
CA LEU A 240 -2.90 -9.64 4.28
C LEU A 240 -4.42 -9.84 4.21
N ALA A 241 -4.91 -10.76 3.39
CA ALA A 241 -6.33 -11.11 3.31
C ALA A 241 -6.86 -11.60 4.66
N ARG A 242 -6.14 -12.51 5.31
CA ARG A 242 -6.57 -13.10 6.58
C ARG A 242 -6.49 -12.06 7.71
N ILE A 243 -5.42 -11.25 7.77
CA ILE A 243 -5.33 -10.10 8.69
C ILE A 243 -6.54 -9.16 8.51
N SER A 244 -6.90 -8.84 7.26
CA SER A 244 -8.03 -7.97 6.96
C SER A 244 -9.35 -8.53 7.51
N ARG A 245 -9.60 -9.83 7.31
CA ARG A 245 -10.81 -10.49 7.85
C ARG A 245 -10.88 -10.42 9.36
N HIS A 246 -9.78 -10.68 10.06
CA HIS A 246 -9.72 -10.53 11.52
C HIS A 246 -10.00 -9.09 11.94
N GLY A 247 -9.46 -8.11 11.23
CA GLY A 247 -9.64 -6.70 11.57
C GLY A 247 -11.05 -6.17 11.30
N PHE A 248 -11.72 -6.63 10.24
CA PHE A 248 -13.13 -6.30 10.01
C PHE A 248 -14.05 -7.01 10.99
N SER A 249 -13.79 -8.28 11.33
CA SER A 249 -14.61 -9.02 12.29
C SER A 249 -14.29 -8.75 13.77
N ASP A 250 -13.31 -7.88 14.05
CA ASP A 250 -12.80 -7.58 15.39
C ASP A 250 -12.41 -8.84 16.20
N THR A 251 -11.66 -9.73 15.58
CA THR A 251 -11.18 -10.95 16.22
C THR A 251 -9.66 -10.92 16.37
N ALA A 252 -9.17 -11.56 17.44
CA ALA A 252 -7.74 -11.79 17.62
C ALA A 252 -7.21 -12.80 16.58
N ILE A 253 -5.88 -12.79 16.38
CA ILE A 253 -5.15 -13.78 15.57
C ILE A 253 -4.51 -14.84 16.46
#